data_AF-A0A2E2N250-F1
#
_entry.id   AF-A0A2E2N250-F1
#
_cell.length_a   1.000
_cell.length_b   1.000
_cell.length_c   1.000
_cell.angle_alpha   90.00
_cell.angle_beta   90.00
_cell.angle_gamma   90.00
#
_symmetry.space_group_name_H-M   'P 1'
#
loop_
_entity.id
_entity.type
_entity.pdbx_description
1 polymer ?
#
loop_
_entity_poly.entity_id
_entity_poly.type
_entity_poly.pdbx_seq_one_letter_code
_entity_poly.pdbx_strand_id
1 'polypeptide(L)'
;MTRYLVYQGSSEVPRWNDAFSDLEVVAPHSVVDHAVKGDLAWVVVEAGDWAGLCTRLTTKGVLVSVLSFNPHSAEAYQAFTAGARGYVHALSTPEVLRQVDVVVRHRGIWLWPELMDSLVGGVFKAMGGAPAVHHDMLEGLTEREKDVALAVAEGQSNKVVARELGITERTVKAHLGAVFRKLGVKDRMQLILRLSRDR
;
A
#
# COMPACT_ATOMS: atom_id res chain seq x y z
N MET A 1 -23.56 12.61 2.69
CA MET A 1 -22.42 11.69 2.56
C MET A 1 -21.63 11.80 3.84
N THR A 2 -21.82 10.81 4.70
CA THR A 2 -21.21 10.75 6.03
C THR A 2 -19.86 10.04 5.94
N ARG A 3 -18.93 10.41 6.84
CA ARG A 3 -17.68 9.69 7.05
C ARG A 3 -17.75 8.91 8.34
N TYR A 4 -17.42 7.63 8.27
CA TYR A 4 -17.34 6.75 9.41
C TYR A 4 -15.87 6.34 9.65
N LEU A 5 -15.40 6.41 10.89
CA LEU A 5 -14.21 5.68 11.33
C LEU A 5 -14.68 4.43 12.06
N VAL A 6 -14.39 3.28 11.48
CA VAL A 6 -14.78 1.99 12.03
C VAL A 6 -13.63 1.44 12.85
N TYR A 7 -13.78 1.53 14.17
CA TYR A 7 -12.73 1.21 15.14
C TYR A 7 -13.32 0.50 16.36
N GLN A 8 -12.54 -0.41 16.95
CA GLN A 8 -12.98 -1.26 18.06
C GLN A 8 -12.03 -1.21 19.27
N GLY A 9 -10.99 -0.38 19.23
CA GLY A 9 -10.02 -0.22 20.31
C GLY A 9 -10.33 0.93 21.27
N SER A 10 -9.63 0.96 22.40
CA SER A 10 -9.79 1.93 23.49
C SER A 10 -8.91 3.19 23.36
N SER A 11 -8.05 3.24 22.34
CA SER A 11 -7.13 4.37 22.14
C SER A 11 -7.78 5.41 21.24
N GLU A 12 -7.89 6.65 21.70
CA GLU A 12 -8.17 7.79 20.82
C GLU A 12 -7.26 7.71 19.60
N VAL A 13 -7.81 7.84 18.40
CA VAL A 13 -7.00 7.91 17.18
C VAL A 13 -6.69 9.39 16.95
N PRO A 14 -5.61 9.96 17.52
CA PRO A 14 -5.58 11.37 17.91
C PRO A 14 -5.51 12.34 16.72
N ARG A 15 -5.20 11.82 15.53
CA ARG A 15 -4.92 12.60 14.32
C ARG A 15 -6.08 12.68 13.34
N TRP A 16 -7.17 11.94 13.60
CA TRP A 16 -8.32 11.89 12.68
C TRP A 16 -9.22 13.09 12.80
N ASN A 17 -9.42 13.60 14.02
CA ASN A 17 -10.21 14.80 14.26
C ASN A 17 -9.58 16.04 13.58
N ASP A 18 -8.25 16.07 13.46
CA ASP A 18 -7.52 17.11 12.73
C ASP A 18 -7.68 17.01 11.20
N ALA A 19 -7.97 15.80 10.69
CA ALA A 19 -8.19 15.56 9.27
C ALA A 19 -9.64 15.82 8.87
N PHE A 20 -10.57 15.35 9.70
CA PHE A 20 -12.02 15.39 9.48
C PHE A 20 -12.73 15.71 10.79
N SER A 21 -13.26 16.93 10.89
CA SER A 21 -14.05 17.35 12.06
C SER A 21 -15.48 16.81 12.06
N ASP A 22 -15.92 16.22 10.94
CA ASP A 22 -17.28 15.70 10.69
C ASP A 22 -17.37 14.17 10.72
N LEU A 23 -16.34 13.50 11.26
CA LEU A 23 -16.26 12.05 11.24
C LEU A 23 -16.94 11.40 12.45
N GLU A 24 -17.76 10.37 12.18
CA GLU A 24 -18.41 9.56 13.20
C GLU A 24 -17.59 8.31 13.50
N VAL A 25 -17.14 8.16 14.75
CA VAL A 25 -16.48 6.93 15.21
C VAL A 25 -17.55 5.92 15.59
N VAL A 26 -17.52 4.76 14.94
CA VAL A 26 -18.55 3.72 15.10
C VAL A 26 -17.91 2.35 15.23
N ALA A 27 -18.57 1.46 15.96
CA ALA A 27 -18.15 0.07 16.05
C ALA A 27 -18.51 -0.71 14.76
N PRO A 28 -17.79 -1.80 14.45
CA PRO A 28 -17.97 -2.57 13.21
C PRO A 28 -19.39 -3.05 12.89
N HIS A 29 -20.15 -3.48 13.91
CA HIS A 29 -21.54 -3.84 13.73
C HIS A 29 -22.44 -2.65 13.36
N SER A 30 -22.30 -1.53 14.06
CA SER A 30 -23.12 -0.32 13.88
C SER A 30 -22.95 0.32 12.51
N VAL A 31 -21.76 0.29 11.90
CA VAL A 31 -21.57 0.90 10.58
C VAL A 31 -22.33 0.15 9.48
N VAL A 32 -22.51 -1.16 9.62
CA VAL A 32 -23.21 -1.98 8.63
C VAL A 32 -24.69 -1.59 8.57
N ASP A 33 -25.28 -1.23 9.70
CA ASP A 33 -26.68 -0.83 9.79
C ASP A 33 -26.90 0.59 9.27
N HIS A 34 -26.03 1.53 9.63
CA HIS A 34 -26.22 2.96 9.34
C HIS A 34 -25.70 3.43 7.98
N ALA A 35 -24.55 2.91 7.52
CA ALA A 35 -23.91 3.43 6.32
C ALA A 35 -24.73 3.12 5.07
N VAL A 36 -24.89 4.11 4.20
CA VAL A 36 -25.66 3.99 2.95
C VAL A 36 -24.77 4.22 1.72
N LYS A 37 -25.32 3.92 0.54
CA LYS A 37 -24.63 4.10 -0.74
C LYS A 37 -24.07 5.52 -0.86
N GLY A 38 -22.79 5.61 -1.18
CA GLY A 38 -22.08 6.87 -1.36
C GLY A 38 -21.42 7.41 -0.10
N ASP A 39 -21.67 6.85 1.09
CA ASP A 39 -20.88 7.17 2.29
C ASP A 39 -19.45 6.65 2.17
N LEU A 40 -18.56 7.16 3.04
CA LEU A 40 -17.17 6.72 3.12
C LEU A 40 -16.90 6.11 4.49
N ALA A 41 -16.44 4.86 4.52
CA ALA A 41 -16.02 4.17 5.72
C ALA A 41 -14.50 3.97 5.72
N TRP A 42 -13.88 4.33 6.83
CA TRP A 42 -12.48 4.09 7.14
C TRP A 42 -12.39 2.92 8.11
N VAL A 43 -11.98 1.75 7.63
CA VAL A 43 -11.97 0.52 8.42
C VAL A 43 -10.57 0.25 8.94
N VAL A 44 -10.40 0.23 10.26
CA VAL A 44 -9.12 -0.17 10.88
C VAL A 44 -9.00 -1.69 10.88
N VAL A 45 -7.85 -2.23 10.49
CA VAL A 45 -7.59 -3.69 10.41
C VAL A 45 -7.86 -4.42 11.73
N GLU A 46 -7.69 -3.75 12.87
CA GLU A 46 -7.98 -4.33 14.20
C GLU A 46 -9.48 -4.62 14.43
N ALA A 47 -10.36 -4.17 13.53
CA ALA A 47 -11.81 -4.39 13.58
C ALA A 47 -12.20 -5.84 13.23
N GLY A 48 -11.80 -6.83 14.02
CA GLY A 48 -12.23 -8.23 13.90
C GLY A 48 -12.16 -8.76 12.46
N ASP A 49 -13.29 -9.23 11.93
CA ASP A 49 -13.48 -9.57 10.50
C ASP A 49 -13.55 -8.29 9.63
N TRP A 50 -12.45 -7.54 9.57
CA TRP A 50 -12.38 -6.28 8.84
C TRP A 50 -12.57 -6.48 7.33
N ALA A 51 -12.09 -7.60 6.77
CA ALA A 51 -12.20 -7.90 5.35
C ALA A 51 -13.64 -8.27 4.94
N GLY A 52 -14.32 -9.09 5.74
CA GLY A 52 -15.74 -9.36 5.53
C GLY A 52 -16.60 -8.12 5.75
N LEU A 53 -16.23 -7.26 6.71
CA LEU A 53 -16.86 -5.94 6.88
C LEU A 53 -16.72 -5.07 5.63
N CYS A 54 -15.51 -4.95 5.08
CA CYS A 54 -15.26 -4.21 3.84
C CYS A 54 -16.17 -4.73 2.72
N THR A 55 -16.25 -6.05 2.57
CA THR A 55 -17.11 -6.69 1.54
C THR A 55 -18.59 -6.35 1.72
N ARG A 56 -19.10 -6.36 2.95
CA ARG A 56 -20.50 -5.99 3.24
C ARG A 56 -20.78 -4.52 2.92
N LEU A 57 -19.88 -3.62 3.32
CA LEU A 57 -20.02 -2.18 3.07
C LEU A 57 -19.94 -1.84 1.58
N THR A 58 -18.97 -2.42 0.86
CA THR A 58 -18.79 -2.19 -0.58
C THR A 58 -19.99 -2.72 -1.39
N THR A 59 -20.58 -3.84 -0.97
CA THR A 59 -21.83 -4.37 -1.57
C THR A 59 -23.01 -3.40 -1.40
N LYS A 60 -23.09 -2.66 -0.28
CA LYS A 60 -24.07 -1.57 -0.10
C LYS A 60 -23.75 -0.30 -0.91
N GLY A 61 -22.62 -0.27 -1.62
CA GLY A 61 -22.15 0.88 -2.38
C GLY A 61 -21.51 1.96 -1.51
N VAL A 62 -21.07 1.61 -0.29
CA VAL A 62 -20.22 2.46 0.56
C VAL A 62 -18.80 2.43 -0.02
N LEU A 63 -18.16 3.58 -0.08
CA LEU A 63 -16.74 3.68 -0.42
C LEU A 63 -15.91 3.30 0.81
N VAL A 64 -14.89 2.49 0.63
CA VAL A 64 -14.10 1.97 1.76
C VAL A 64 -12.63 2.28 1.59
N SER A 65 -12.01 2.76 2.67
CA SER A 65 -10.58 2.87 2.84
C SER A 65 -10.16 2.07 4.06
N VAL A 66 -9.10 1.27 3.95
CA VAL A 66 -8.58 0.45 5.04
C VAL A 66 -7.35 1.11 5.66
N LEU A 67 -7.30 1.08 7.00
CA LEU A 67 -6.26 1.67 7.83
C LEU A 67 -5.46 0.59 8.54
N SER A 68 -4.14 0.64 8.40
CA SER A 68 -3.23 -0.30 9.03
C SER A 68 -2.16 0.40 9.84
N PHE A 69 -1.85 -0.10 11.04
CA PHE A 69 -0.70 0.35 11.82
C PHE A 69 0.62 -0.26 11.34
N ASN A 70 0.58 -1.32 10.52
CA ASN A 70 1.75 -2.01 10.00
C ASN A 70 1.49 -2.48 8.56
N PRO A 71 1.40 -1.53 7.61
CA PRO A 71 0.89 -1.83 6.29
C PRO A 71 1.82 -2.77 5.50
N HIS A 72 1.25 -3.79 4.84
CA HIS A 72 2.00 -4.78 4.05
C HIS A 72 1.19 -5.38 2.91
N SER A 73 1.87 -5.97 1.92
CA SER A 73 1.28 -6.31 0.61
C SER A 73 0.14 -7.34 0.68
N ALA A 74 0.26 -8.35 1.54
CA ALA A 74 -0.81 -9.34 1.72
C ALA A 74 -2.11 -8.72 2.25
N GLU A 75 -2.03 -7.78 3.19
CA GLU A 75 -3.21 -7.10 3.76
C GLU A 75 -3.79 -6.10 2.76
N ALA A 76 -2.95 -5.36 2.04
CA ALA A 76 -3.41 -4.51 0.95
C ALA A 76 -4.18 -5.30 -0.11
N TYR A 77 -3.64 -6.46 -0.53
CA TYR A 77 -4.30 -7.34 -1.48
C TYR A 77 -5.68 -7.79 -0.98
N GLN A 78 -5.78 -8.18 0.29
CA GLN A 78 -7.05 -8.54 0.93
C GLN A 78 -8.03 -7.35 0.95
N ALA A 79 -7.57 -6.15 1.27
CA ALA A 79 -8.40 -4.94 1.28
C ALA A 79 -8.99 -4.63 -0.11
N PHE A 80 -8.16 -4.65 -1.16
CA PHE A 80 -8.64 -4.40 -2.52
C PHE A 80 -9.57 -5.51 -3.03
N THR A 81 -9.28 -6.78 -2.69
CA THR A 81 -10.16 -7.92 -3.03
C THR A 81 -11.51 -7.81 -2.34
N ALA A 82 -11.55 -7.27 -1.12
CA ALA A 82 -12.78 -6.95 -0.39
C ALA A 82 -13.52 -5.69 -0.92
N GLY A 83 -13.01 -5.07 -1.97
CA GLY A 83 -13.61 -3.92 -2.66
C GLY A 83 -13.20 -2.55 -2.11
N ALA A 84 -12.25 -2.48 -1.17
CA ALA A 84 -11.71 -1.20 -0.72
C ALA A 84 -11.05 -0.45 -1.88
N ARG A 85 -11.07 0.88 -1.80
CA ARG A 85 -10.43 1.78 -2.76
C ARG A 85 -9.24 2.54 -2.18
N GLY A 86 -9.11 2.57 -0.85
CA GLY A 86 -7.94 3.12 -0.18
C GLY A 86 -7.28 2.09 0.72
N TYR A 87 -5.95 2.08 0.76
CA TYR A 87 -5.18 1.40 1.80
C TYR A 87 -4.03 2.30 2.25
N VAL A 88 -4.02 2.66 3.54
CA VAL A 88 -3.15 3.73 4.06
C VAL A 88 -2.72 3.44 5.50
N HIS A 89 -1.57 3.99 5.90
CA HIS A 89 -1.09 3.88 7.27
C HIS A 89 -2.02 4.64 8.24
N ALA A 90 -2.42 4.03 9.37
CA ALA A 90 -3.36 4.61 10.33
C ALA A 90 -2.86 5.91 10.98
N LEU A 91 -1.53 6.03 11.16
CA LEU A 91 -0.85 7.23 11.69
C LEU A 91 -0.43 8.28 10.65
N SER A 92 -0.97 8.21 9.43
CA SER A 92 -0.70 9.19 8.37
C SER A 92 -1.02 10.61 8.81
N THR A 93 -0.38 11.59 8.17
CA THR A 93 -0.66 13.01 8.44
C THR A 93 -2.08 13.37 7.98
N PRO A 94 -2.72 14.38 8.59
CA PRO A 94 -4.04 14.84 8.15
C PRO A 94 -4.12 15.19 6.66
N GLU A 95 -3.03 15.73 6.10
CA GLU A 95 -2.92 16.06 4.68
C GLU A 95 -3.06 14.82 3.78
N VAL A 96 -2.35 13.74 4.12
CA VAL A 96 -2.43 12.48 3.39
C VAL A 96 -3.83 11.88 3.50
N LEU A 97 -4.43 11.91 4.70
CA LEU A 97 -5.80 11.41 4.89
C LEU A 97 -6.82 12.17 4.03
N ARG A 98 -6.70 13.50 3.93
CA ARG A 98 -7.53 14.32 3.03
C ARG A 98 -7.31 13.97 1.56
N GLN A 99 -6.08 13.72 1.12
CA GLN A 99 -5.80 13.31 -0.26
C GLN A 99 -6.45 11.94 -0.58
N VAL A 100 -6.34 10.98 0.33
CA VAL A 100 -6.98 9.66 0.19
C VAL A 100 -8.49 9.81 0.10
N ASP A 101 -9.11 10.65 0.95
CA ASP A 101 -10.55 10.95 0.91
C ASP A 101 -10.98 11.46 -0.47
N VAL A 102 -10.29 12.47 -1.00
CA VAL A 102 -10.57 13.03 -2.34
C VAL A 102 -10.50 11.95 -3.41
N VAL A 103 -9.41 11.18 -3.43
CA VAL A 103 -9.21 10.11 -4.43
C VAL A 103 -10.32 9.07 -4.37
N VAL A 104 -10.64 8.58 -3.17
CA VAL A 104 -11.63 7.51 -2.98
C VAL A 104 -13.06 8.00 -3.27
N ARG A 105 -13.39 9.25 -2.92
CA ARG A 105 -14.68 9.89 -3.27
C ARG A 105 -14.92 9.94 -4.77
N HIS A 106 -13.88 10.22 -5.55
CA HIS A 106 -13.93 10.18 -7.00
C HIS A 106 -13.75 8.77 -7.58
N ARG A 107 -13.88 7.74 -6.75
CA ARG A 107 -13.72 6.32 -7.09
C ARG A 107 -12.34 5.96 -7.64
N GLY A 108 -11.35 6.82 -7.42
CA GLY A 108 -9.95 6.47 -7.63
C GLY A 108 -9.46 5.43 -6.62
N ILE A 109 -8.28 4.89 -6.88
CA ILE A 109 -7.61 3.95 -5.99
C ILE A 109 -6.44 4.67 -5.32
N TRP A 110 -6.40 4.67 -3.99
CA TRP A 110 -5.24 5.12 -3.22
C TRP A 110 -4.46 3.92 -2.71
N LEU A 111 -3.19 3.86 -3.08
CA LEU A 111 -2.29 2.81 -2.66
C LEU A 111 -1.00 3.43 -2.17
N TRP A 112 -0.56 3.02 -0.99
CA TRP A 112 0.64 3.53 -0.36
C TRP A 112 1.90 3.27 -1.24
N PRO A 113 2.85 4.22 -1.38
CA PRO A 113 3.98 4.09 -2.32
C PRO A 113 4.81 2.80 -2.15
N GLU A 114 5.19 2.44 -0.93
CA GLU A 114 5.95 1.20 -0.65
C GLU A 114 5.18 -0.10 -0.96
N LEU A 115 3.86 -0.02 -1.11
CA LEU A 115 3.01 -1.14 -1.50
C LEU A 115 2.79 -1.21 -3.00
N MET A 116 2.75 -0.07 -3.69
CA MET A 116 2.83 -0.02 -5.16
C MET A 116 4.08 -0.73 -5.64
N ASP A 117 5.19 -0.52 -4.94
CA ASP A 117 6.45 -1.17 -5.20
C ASP A 117 6.36 -2.72 -5.21
N SER A 118 5.68 -3.30 -4.22
CA SER A 118 5.48 -4.75 -4.12
C SER A 118 4.45 -5.26 -5.13
N LEU A 119 3.39 -4.52 -5.40
CA LEU A 119 2.35 -4.89 -6.37
C LEU A 119 2.86 -4.88 -7.81
N VAL A 120 3.63 -3.86 -8.19
CA VAL A 120 4.26 -3.80 -9.52
C VAL A 120 5.15 -5.02 -9.73
N GLY A 121 5.94 -5.40 -8.72
CA GLY A 121 6.73 -6.63 -8.76
C GLY A 121 5.91 -7.91 -8.91
N GLY A 122 4.83 -8.03 -8.12
CA GLY A 122 3.93 -9.19 -8.18
C GLY A 122 3.16 -9.30 -9.51
N VAL A 123 2.64 -8.19 -10.04
CA VAL A 123 1.96 -8.12 -11.35
C VAL A 123 2.95 -8.46 -12.47
N PHE A 124 4.16 -7.94 -12.41
CA PHE A 124 5.20 -8.23 -13.40
C PHE A 124 5.52 -9.74 -13.47
N LYS A 125 5.71 -10.37 -12.30
CA LYS A 125 5.91 -11.81 -12.18
C LYS A 125 4.72 -12.62 -12.69
N ALA A 126 3.49 -12.19 -12.36
CA ALA A 126 2.26 -12.86 -12.79
C ALA A 126 2.03 -12.80 -14.31
N MET A 127 2.54 -11.76 -15.00
CA MET A 127 2.50 -11.66 -16.46
C MET A 127 3.57 -12.50 -17.17
N GLY A 128 4.21 -13.45 -16.48
CA GLY A 128 5.28 -14.28 -17.03
C GLY A 128 6.63 -13.58 -17.17
N GLY A 129 6.76 -12.38 -16.57
CA GLY A 129 8.02 -11.69 -16.42
C GLY A 129 8.91 -12.40 -15.40
N ALA A 130 9.63 -13.43 -15.82
CA ALA A 130 10.85 -13.81 -15.13
C ALA A 130 11.94 -12.82 -15.58
N PRO A 131 12.67 -12.15 -14.68
CA PRO A 131 13.84 -11.42 -15.11
C PRO A 131 14.84 -12.44 -15.67
N ALA A 132 14.97 -12.51 -16.99
CA ALA A 132 16.24 -12.90 -17.59
C ALA A 132 17.18 -11.74 -17.24
N VAL A 133 17.85 -11.86 -16.09
CA VAL A 133 18.72 -10.81 -15.57
C VAL A 133 19.85 -10.61 -16.57
N HIS A 134 19.76 -9.53 -17.36
CA HIS A 134 20.90 -9.06 -18.13
C HIS A 134 21.93 -8.50 -17.17
N HIS A 135 22.94 -9.29 -16.84
CA HIS A 135 24.04 -8.89 -15.95
C HIS A 135 24.74 -7.61 -16.43
N ASP A 136 24.76 -7.37 -17.75
CA ASP A 136 25.30 -6.16 -18.39
C ASP A 136 24.54 -4.89 -17.97
N MET A 137 23.25 -5.00 -17.63
CA MET A 137 22.43 -3.86 -17.18
C MET A 137 22.69 -3.46 -15.73
N LEU A 138 23.49 -4.25 -15.01
CA LEU A 138 23.91 -4.00 -13.63
C LEU A 138 25.36 -3.50 -13.56
N GLU A 139 26.01 -3.23 -14.70
CA GLU A 139 27.34 -2.63 -14.75
C GLU A 139 27.35 -1.26 -14.03
N GLY A 140 28.41 -1.01 -13.25
CA GLY A 140 28.55 0.20 -12.43
C GLY A 140 27.89 0.12 -11.04
N LEU A 141 27.11 -0.92 -10.75
CA LEU A 141 26.62 -1.21 -9.40
C LEU A 141 27.66 -1.99 -8.59
N THR A 142 27.76 -1.66 -7.30
CA THR A 142 28.45 -2.48 -6.30
C THR A 142 27.70 -3.79 -6.06
N GLU A 143 28.35 -4.80 -5.48
CA GLU A 143 27.71 -6.10 -5.18
C GLU A 143 26.42 -5.92 -4.35
N ARG A 144 26.45 -5.11 -3.29
CA ARG A 144 25.26 -4.86 -2.47
C ARG A 144 24.15 -4.13 -3.21
N GLU A 145 24.48 -3.21 -4.10
CA GLU A 145 23.48 -2.56 -4.96
C GLU A 145 22.88 -3.55 -5.95
N LYS A 146 23.66 -4.50 -6.48
CA LYS A 146 23.18 -5.57 -7.36
C LYS A 146 22.22 -6.49 -6.60
N ASP A 147 22.61 -6.98 -5.42
CA ASP A 147 21.77 -7.84 -4.59
C ASP A 147 20.41 -7.20 -4.33
N VAL A 148 20.41 -5.93 -3.92
CA VAL A 148 19.18 -5.16 -3.67
C VAL A 148 18.36 -4.97 -4.95
N ALA A 149 19.00 -4.59 -6.06
CA ALA A 149 18.29 -4.35 -7.32
C ALA A 149 17.62 -5.61 -7.87
N LEU A 150 18.29 -6.76 -7.77
CA LEU A 150 17.78 -8.07 -8.20
C LEU A 150 16.58 -8.51 -7.37
N ALA A 151 16.71 -8.50 -6.05
CA ALA A 151 15.64 -8.89 -5.15
C ALA A 151 14.39 -7.99 -5.35
N VAL A 152 14.60 -6.70 -5.60
CA VAL A 152 13.52 -5.75 -5.93
C VAL A 152 12.91 -6.01 -7.30
N ALA A 153 13.71 -6.37 -8.31
CA ALA A 153 13.24 -6.74 -9.65
C ALA A 153 12.36 -7.99 -9.62
N GLU A 154 12.64 -8.93 -8.72
CA GLU A 154 11.80 -10.10 -8.44
C GLU A 154 10.50 -9.77 -7.70
N GLY A 155 10.30 -8.51 -7.33
CA GLY A 155 9.10 -8.00 -6.69
C GLY A 155 9.11 -8.08 -5.16
N GLN A 156 10.25 -8.38 -4.55
CA GLN A 156 10.35 -8.41 -3.09
C GLN A 156 10.21 -7.01 -2.47
N SER A 157 9.49 -6.89 -1.36
CA SER A 157 9.38 -5.63 -0.63
C SER A 157 10.68 -5.27 0.09
N ASN A 158 10.91 -3.99 0.41
CA ASN A 158 12.13 -3.57 1.12
C ASN A 158 12.32 -4.30 2.45
N LYS A 159 11.22 -4.67 3.13
CA LYS A 159 11.24 -5.46 4.36
C LYS A 159 11.76 -6.88 4.15
N VAL A 160 11.34 -7.53 3.06
CA VAL A 160 11.84 -8.87 2.70
C VAL A 160 13.31 -8.80 2.32
N VAL A 161 13.68 -7.86 1.45
CA VAL A 161 15.08 -7.64 1.04
C VAL A 161 15.98 -7.34 2.25
N ALA A 162 15.53 -6.50 3.17
CA ALA A 162 16.26 -6.18 4.39
C ALA A 162 16.54 -7.43 5.24
N ARG A 163 15.51 -8.27 5.42
CA ARG A 163 15.63 -9.53 6.15
C ARG A 163 16.59 -10.51 5.47
N GLU A 164 16.49 -10.67 4.15
CA GLU A 164 17.31 -11.61 3.37
C GLU A 164 18.79 -11.19 3.34
N LEU A 165 19.05 -9.89 3.21
CA LEU A 165 20.42 -9.36 3.11
C LEU A 165 21.06 -9.01 4.47
N GLY A 166 20.32 -9.17 5.58
CA GLY A 166 20.80 -8.88 6.93
C GLY A 166 21.02 -7.38 7.20
N ILE A 167 20.20 -6.52 6.59
CA ILE A 167 20.30 -5.06 6.68
C ILE A 167 18.96 -4.44 7.13
N THR A 168 18.91 -3.11 7.30
CA THR A 168 17.66 -2.41 7.64
C THR A 168 16.89 -1.97 6.39
N GLU A 169 15.57 -1.77 6.50
CA GLU A 169 14.76 -1.18 5.41
C GLU A 169 15.29 0.19 4.97
N ARG A 170 15.80 1.00 5.92
CA ARG A 170 16.43 2.28 5.62
C ARG A 170 17.68 2.09 4.75
N THR A 171 18.48 1.07 5.02
CA THR A 171 19.66 0.71 4.22
C THR A 171 19.26 0.25 2.82
N VAL A 172 18.19 -0.56 2.69
CA VAL A 172 17.64 -0.95 1.38
C VAL A 172 17.23 0.30 0.57
N LYS A 173 16.49 1.24 1.18
CA LYS A 173 16.11 2.51 0.52
C LYS A 173 17.34 3.32 0.08
N ALA A 174 18.41 3.34 0.86
CA ALA A 174 19.66 4.02 0.51
C ALA A 174 20.34 3.37 -0.70
N HIS A 175 20.44 2.04 -0.74
CA HIS A 175 20.96 1.31 -1.91
C HIS A 175 20.11 1.55 -3.15
N LEU A 176 18.77 1.48 -3.04
CA LEU A 176 17.87 1.78 -4.16
C LEU A 176 18.05 3.20 -4.70
N GLY A 177 18.20 4.21 -3.83
CA GLY A 177 18.49 5.57 -4.26
C GLY A 177 19.80 5.68 -5.06
N ALA A 178 20.83 4.91 -4.69
CA ALA A 178 22.07 4.85 -5.44
C ALA A 178 21.91 4.10 -6.78
N VAL A 179 21.19 2.97 -6.78
CA VAL A 179 20.85 2.20 -7.98
C VAL A 179 20.08 3.06 -8.98
N PHE A 180 19.05 3.77 -8.55
CA PHE A 180 18.22 4.63 -9.40
C PHE A 180 19.07 5.70 -10.09
N ARG A 181 19.94 6.36 -9.33
CA ARG A 181 20.87 7.36 -9.86
C ARG A 181 21.86 6.78 -10.85
N LYS A 182 22.46 5.61 -10.55
CA LYS A 182 23.47 4.97 -11.40
C LYS A 182 22.89 4.41 -12.69
N LEU A 183 21.69 3.84 -12.63
CA LEU A 183 21.00 3.26 -13.79
C LEU A 183 20.13 4.25 -14.55
N GLY A 184 20.00 5.50 -14.07
CA GLY A 184 19.19 6.54 -14.71
C GLY A 184 17.68 6.27 -14.67
N VAL A 185 17.20 5.45 -13.74
CA VAL A 185 15.78 5.14 -13.57
C VAL A 185 15.17 6.00 -12.46
N LYS A 186 13.92 6.40 -12.62
CA LYS A 186 13.26 7.36 -11.71
C LYS A 186 12.66 6.70 -10.47
N ASP A 187 12.26 5.44 -10.60
CA ASP A 187 11.52 4.71 -9.58
C ASP A 187 11.73 3.20 -9.75
N ARG A 188 11.15 2.47 -8.81
CA ARG A 188 11.19 1.01 -8.77
C ARG A 188 10.52 0.38 -9.99
N MET A 189 9.45 0.95 -10.53
CA MET A 189 8.78 0.41 -11.70
C MET A 189 9.69 0.48 -12.92
N GLN A 190 10.36 1.61 -13.12
CA GLN A 190 11.38 1.74 -14.16
C GLN A 190 12.57 0.82 -13.92
N LEU A 191 12.99 0.59 -12.68
CA LEU A 191 14.02 -0.40 -12.37
C LEU A 191 13.59 -1.82 -12.80
N ILE A 192 12.38 -2.23 -12.42
CA ILE A 192 11.81 -3.54 -12.79
C ILE A 192 11.78 -3.66 -14.32
N LEU A 193 11.18 -2.68 -15.02
CA LEU A 193 11.09 -2.67 -16.49
C LEU A 193 12.46 -2.66 -17.18
N ARG A 194 13.44 -1.96 -16.61
CA ARG A 194 14.82 -1.87 -17.12
C ARG A 194 15.51 -3.22 -17.06
N LEU A 195 15.33 -3.95 -15.95
CA LEU A 195 15.94 -5.26 -15.70
C LEU A 195 15.15 -6.42 -16.32
N SER A 196 13.92 -6.18 -16.75
CA SER A 196 13.04 -7.21 -17.27
C SER A 196 12.80 -7.18 -18.77
N ARG A 197 13.40 -6.21 -19.46
CA ARG A 197 13.34 -6.12 -20.92
C ARG A 197 14.09 -7.29 -21.54
N ASP A 198 13.35 -8.19 -22.21
CA ASP A 198 13.90 -9.13 -23.17
C ASP A 198 12.91 -9.45 -24.31
N ARG A 199 12.94 -8.61 -25.36
CA ARG A 199 13.03 -8.97 -26.80
C ARG A 199 12.97 -7.72 -27.66
#